data_AF-A0A535M6L3-F1
#
_entry.id   AF-A0A535M6L3-F1
#
_cell.length_a   1.000
_cell.length_b   1.000
_cell.length_c   1.000
_cell.angle_alpha   90.00
_cell.angle_beta   90.00
_cell.angle_gamma   90.00
#
_symmetry.space_group_name_H-M   'P 1'
#
loop_
_entity.id
_entity.type
_entity.pdbx_description
1 polymer ?
#
loop_
_entity_poly.entity_id
_entity_poly.type
_entity_poly.pdbx_seq_one_letter_code
_entity_poly.pdbx_strand_id
1 'polypeptide(L)'
;MSDRLIKPHGGTLVDLMVGRARAAEITACLYDSRSWDLTPRQLCDLELLLTGGFSPLRGFLGRSDYESVCQHMRLSDGTLWPIPVTLDVPDEVAAGLSPGEILALRDPEGVALAALRITEIWRPDLKAEAEAVFGTLDIGHPGIDHLLSRTHPWHVGGTLEGLQVPVHHDYGELRHTPGQLRAEFERRAWHRVVAFQTRNPMHRAHLELTVRAAKEVGGSLLVHPVVGMTKPGDVDHYTRVRCYQAIMPSYA
;
A
#
# COMPACT_ATOMS: atom_id res chain seq x y z
N MET A 1 15.84 16.68 -4.33
CA MET A 1 15.46 15.56 -5.20
C MET A 1 16.09 15.82 -6.56
N SER A 2 16.81 14.86 -7.12
CA SER A 2 17.40 15.00 -8.46
C SER A 2 16.28 15.14 -9.49
N ASP A 3 16.31 16.19 -10.33
CA ASP A 3 15.37 16.37 -11.46
C ASP A 3 15.46 15.27 -12.54
N ARG A 4 16.28 14.23 -12.30
CA ARG A 4 16.55 13.15 -13.26
C ARG A 4 15.59 11.96 -13.17
N LEU A 5 14.81 11.83 -12.10
CA LEU A 5 13.80 10.78 -11.94
C LEU A 5 12.40 11.36 -12.04
N ILE A 6 11.44 10.54 -12.47
CA ILE A 6 10.02 10.94 -12.47
C ILE A 6 9.59 11.38 -11.07
N LYS A 7 8.88 12.50 -11.00
CA LYS A 7 8.34 13.01 -9.72
C LYS A 7 7.37 11.99 -9.12
N PRO A 8 7.32 11.85 -7.78
CA PRO A 8 6.25 11.11 -7.12
C PRO A 8 4.88 11.63 -7.56
N HIS A 9 3.86 10.78 -7.48
CA HIS A 9 2.49 11.19 -7.75
C HIS A 9 2.04 12.26 -6.75
N GLY A 10 1.35 13.30 -7.23
CA GLY A 10 1.11 14.53 -6.45
C GLY A 10 2.34 15.43 -6.25
N GLY A 11 3.48 15.13 -6.89
CA GLY A 11 4.67 15.97 -6.96
C GLY A 11 5.69 15.75 -5.83
N THR A 12 5.30 15.16 -4.70
CA THR A 12 6.17 14.93 -3.53
C THR A 12 5.97 13.53 -2.98
N LEU A 13 7.06 12.88 -2.56
CA LEU A 13 6.97 11.58 -1.88
C LEU A 13 6.50 11.83 -0.46
N VAL A 14 5.36 11.28 -0.10
CA VAL A 14 4.74 11.43 1.22
C VAL A 14 5.24 10.30 2.12
N ASP A 15 6.39 10.52 2.77
CA ASP A 15 6.88 9.63 3.83
C ASP A 15 6.27 10.07 5.17
N LEU A 16 5.51 9.18 5.80
CA LEU A 16 4.77 9.45 7.04
C LEU A 16 5.51 8.94 8.29
N MET A 17 6.72 8.38 8.11
CA MET A 17 7.54 7.93 9.22
C MET A 17 8.03 9.11 10.04
N VAL A 18 7.74 9.11 11.34
CA VAL A 18 8.19 10.17 12.24
C VAL A 18 9.60 9.91 12.76
N GLY A 19 10.31 10.98 13.14
CA GLY A 19 11.63 10.86 13.77
C GLY A 19 11.54 10.21 15.17
N ARG A 20 12.65 9.65 15.66
CA ARG A 20 12.71 8.88 16.93
C ARG A 20 12.12 9.62 18.15
N ALA A 21 12.38 10.92 18.28
CA ALA A 21 11.84 11.72 19.39
C ALA A 21 10.30 11.77 19.34
N ARG A 22 9.75 12.08 18.16
CA ARG A 22 8.30 12.12 17.93
C ARG A 22 7.66 10.74 18.08
N ALA A 23 8.34 9.68 17.62
CA ALA A 23 7.86 8.31 17.80
C ALA A 23 7.72 7.95 19.29
N ALA A 24 8.70 8.33 20.12
CA ALA A 24 8.65 8.10 21.57
C ALA A 24 7.53 8.88 22.26
N GLU A 25 7.31 10.14 21.88
CA GLU A 25 6.18 10.95 22.36
C GLU A 25 4.84 10.30 22.03
N ILE A 26 4.62 9.93 20.76
CA ILE A 26 3.38 9.30 20.33
C ILE A 26 3.18 7.98 21.08
N THR A 27 4.22 7.13 21.16
CA THR A 27 4.16 5.84 21.85
C THR A 27 3.72 5.99 23.31
N ALA A 28 4.21 7.02 24.01
CA ALA A 28 3.79 7.32 25.37
C ALA A 28 2.30 7.74 25.44
N CYS A 29 1.82 8.53 24.48
CA CYS A 29 0.41 8.92 24.38
C CYS A 29 -0.51 7.75 23.98
N LEU A 30 0.00 6.71 23.31
CA LEU A 30 -0.80 5.58 22.86
C LEU A 30 -1.16 4.59 23.99
N TYR A 31 -0.55 4.69 25.16
CA TYR A 31 -0.79 3.77 26.28
C TYR A 31 -2.26 3.71 26.70
N ASP A 32 -2.91 4.87 26.81
CA ASP A 32 -4.33 5.00 27.16
C ASP A 32 -5.24 5.15 25.93
N SER A 33 -4.67 5.11 24.73
CA SER A 33 -5.44 5.24 23.49
C SER A 33 -6.16 3.94 23.15
N ARG A 34 -7.31 4.07 22.48
CA ARG A 34 -7.94 2.91 21.84
C ARG A 34 -7.01 2.37 20.76
N SER A 35 -7.08 1.07 20.53
CA SER A 35 -6.29 0.42 19.49
C SER A 35 -7.12 -0.45 18.57
N TRP A 36 -6.59 -0.66 17.38
CA TRP A 36 -7.09 -1.61 16.39
C TRP A 36 -5.94 -2.47 15.89
N ASP A 37 -6.12 -3.78 15.97
CA ASP A 37 -5.17 -4.76 15.45
C ASP A 37 -5.50 -4.99 13.97
N LEU A 38 -4.55 -4.66 13.11
CA LEU A 38 -4.78 -4.58 11.68
C LEU A 38 -4.97 -5.96 11.04
N THR A 39 -5.86 -6.03 10.05
CA THR A 39 -5.96 -7.20 9.19
C THR A 39 -4.72 -7.32 8.29
N PRO A 40 -4.42 -8.51 7.73
CA PRO A 40 -3.29 -8.69 6.81
C PRO A 40 -3.32 -7.75 5.60
N ARG A 41 -4.51 -7.38 5.10
CA ARG A 41 -4.66 -6.42 4.01
C ARG A 41 -4.32 -5.01 4.47
N GLN A 42 -4.85 -4.61 5.63
CA GLN A 42 -4.61 -3.29 6.20
C GLN A 42 -3.13 -3.08 6.57
N LEU A 43 -2.40 -4.13 6.95
CA LEU A 43 -0.94 -4.05 7.14
C LEU A 43 -0.21 -3.72 5.83
N CYS A 44 -0.60 -4.36 4.72
CA CYS A 44 -0.01 -4.06 3.41
C CYS A 44 -0.31 -2.61 3.00
N ASP A 45 -1.55 -2.16 3.19
CA ASP A 45 -1.95 -0.79 2.87
C ASP A 45 -1.25 0.23 3.77
N LEU A 46 -1.14 -0.06 5.07
CA LEU A 46 -0.42 0.78 6.03
C LEU A 46 1.05 0.93 5.64
N GLU A 47 1.75 -0.15 5.30
CA GLU A 47 3.17 -0.08 4.90
C GLU A 47 3.38 0.85 3.69
N LEU A 48 2.49 0.76 2.69
CA LEU A 48 2.57 1.60 1.49
C LEU A 48 2.15 3.05 1.76
N LEU A 49 1.22 3.30 2.68
CA LEU A 49 0.92 4.64 3.18
C LEU A 49 2.13 5.24 3.91
N LEU A 50 2.71 4.49 4.86
CA LEU A 50 3.78 4.99 5.71
C LEU A 50 5.05 5.31 4.93
N THR A 51 5.40 4.48 3.95
CA THR A 51 6.63 4.62 3.16
C THR A 51 6.47 5.49 1.91
N GLY A 52 5.26 6.00 1.66
CA GLY A 52 4.94 6.86 0.52
C GLY A 52 4.71 6.13 -0.80
N GLY A 53 4.57 4.79 -0.78
CA GLY A 53 4.14 4.01 -1.94
C GLY A 53 2.77 4.45 -2.46
N PHE A 54 1.93 4.98 -1.58
CA PHE A 54 0.62 5.55 -1.90
C PHE A 54 0.59 7.08 -1.94
N SER A 55 1.71 7.75 -2.20
CA SER A 55 1.68 9.21 -2.45
C SER A 55 0.63 9.56 -3.52
N PRO A 56 -0.22 10.58 -3.30
CA PRO A 56 -0.11 11.65 -2.29
C PRO A 56 -0.86 11.40 -0.97
N LEU A 57 -1.37 10.19 -0.72
CA LEU A 57 -2.17 9.92 0.47
C LEU A 57 -1.36 10.15 1.75
N ARG A 58 -2.04 10.72 2.77
CA ARG A 58 -1.47 11.00 4.10
C ARG A 58 -2.06 10.12 5.20
N GLY A 59 -2.85 9.12 4.81
CA GLY A 59 -3.58 8.23 5.68
C GLY A 59 -4.71 7.53 4.93
N PHE A 60 -5.64 6.94 5.67
CA PHE A 60 -6.79 6.25 5.10
C PHE A 60 -7.84 7.27 4.64
N LEU A 61 -8.46 6.97 3.50
CA LEU A 61 -9.37 7.89 2.83
C LEU A 61 -10.56 8.25 3.72
N GLY A 62 -10.87 9.54 3.71
CA GLY A 62 -12.16 10.01 4.17
C GLY A 62 -13.26 9.78 3.14
N ARG A 63 -14.52 9.99 3.53
CA ARG A 63 -15.73 9.73 2.76
C ARG A 63 -15.73 10.49 1.45
N SER A 64 -15.34 11.76 1.48
CA SER A 64 -15.31 12.59 0.27
C SER A 64 -14.31 12.07 -0.77
N ASP A 65 -13.11 11.67 -0.34
CA ASP A 65 -12.11 11.09 -1.25
C ASP A 65 -12.54 9.72 -1.73
N TYR A 66 -13.09 8.88 -0.84
CA TYR A 66 -13.64 7.58 -1.17
C TYR A 66 -14.73 7.66 -2.24
N GLU A 67 -15.76 8.48 -2.01
CA GLU A 67 -16.88 8.63 -2.95
C GLU A 67 -16.39 9.16 -4.30
N SER A 68 -15.44 10.09 -4.28
CA SER A 68 -14.80 10.62 -5.49
C SER A 68 -14.00 9.54 -6.24
N VAL A 69 -13.26 8.70 -5.52
CA VAL A 69 -12.47 7.60 -6.13
C VAL A 69 -13.40 6.60 -6.80
N CYS A 70 -14.46 6.16 -6.11
CA CYS A 70 -15.43 5.22 -6.66
C CYS A 70 -16.11 5.78 -7.92
N GLN A 71 -16.51 7.05 -7.92
CA GLN A 71 -17.30 7.62 -9.02
C GLN A 71 -16.47 8.19 -10.17
N HIS A 72 -15.29 8.74 -9.88
CA HIS A 72 -14.52 9.57 -10.82
C HIS A 72 -13.08 9.10 -11.01
N MET A 73 -12.65 8.03 -10.32
CA MET A 73 -11.28 7.54 -10.35
C MET A 73 -10.26 8.62 -9.91
N ARG A 74 -10.70 9.51 -9.01
CA ARG A 74 -9.92 10.66 -8.54
C ARG A 74 -10.18 10.93 -7.06
N LEU A 75 -9.17 11.44 -6.36
CA LEU A 75 -9.36 12.09 -5.07
C LEU A 75 -10.23 13.35 -5.24
N SER A 76 -10.76 13.86 -4.14
CA SER A 76 -11.63 15.04 -4.12
C SER A 76 -10.97 16.30 -4.67
N ASP A 77 -9.64 16.38 -4.62
CA ASP A 77 -8.83 17.45 -5.22
C ASP A 77 -8.60 17.31 -6.73
N GLY A 78 -9.13 16.24 -7.34
CA GLY A 78 -8.99 15.92 -8.76
C GLY A 78 -7.76 15.08 -9.12
N THR A 79 -6.90 14.75 -8.17
CA THR A 79 -5.74 13.88 -8.39
C THR A 79 -6.19 12.47 -8.79
N LEU A 80 -5.63 11.90 -9.87
CA LEU A 80 -5.96 10.54 -10.32
C LEU A 80 -5.69 9.52 -9.20
N TRP A 81 -6.69 8.74 -8.84
CA TRP A 81 -6.56 7.66 -7.85
C TRP A 81 -7.65 6.60 -8.05
N PRO A 82 -7.31 5.37 -8.47
CA PRO A 82 -8.31 4.45 -8.99
C PRO A 82 -8.91 3.46 -7.99
N ILE A 83 -8.28 3.23 -6.83
CA ILE A 83 -8.70 2.19 -5.88
C ILE A 83 -8.80 2.79 -4.48
N PRO A 84 -9.94 2.66 -3.78
CA PRO A 84 -10.05 3.17 -2.41
C PRO A 84 -9.07 2.49 -1.46
N VAL A 85 -8.45 3.29 -0.58
CA VAL A 85 -7.56 2.82 0.50
C VAL A 85 -8.18 3.23 1.83
N THR A 86 -8.92 2.31 2.45
CA THR A 86 -9.74 2.58 3.63
C THR A 86 -9.31 1.71 4.81
N LEU A 87 -9.57 2.20 6.03
CA LEU A 87 -9.43 1.41 7.24
C LEU A 87 -10.81 0.97 7.70
N ASP A 88 -11.12 -0.31 7.51
CA ASP A 88 -12.38 -0.90 7.96
C ASP A 88 -12.29 -1.48 9.37
N VAL A 89 -13.29 -1.21 10.22
CA VAL A 89 -13.36 -1.69 11.61
C VAL A 89 -14.76 -2.20 11.95
N PRO A 90 -14.89 -3.17 12.87
CA PRO A 90 -16.18 -3.72 13.26
C PRO A 90 -16.97 -2.75 14.15
N ASP A 91 -18.26 -3.05 14.35
CA ASP A 91 -19.18 -2.20 15.12
C ASP A 91 -18.70 -1.90 16.54
N GLU A 92 -18.14 -2.91 17.22
CA GLU A 92 -17.61 -2.79 18.58
C GLU A 92 -16.45 -1.81 18.69
N VAL A 93 -15.61 -1.71 17.65
CA VAL A 93 -14.50 -0.75 17.62
C VAL A 93 -15.05 0.63 17.30
N ALA A 94 -15.85 0.74 16.24
CA ALA A 94 -16.41 2.01 15.77
C ALA A 94 -17.24 2.73 16.86
N ALA A 95 -18.00 1.99 17.66
CA ALA A 95 -18.84 2.55 18.73
C ALA A 95 -18.06 3.33 19.79
N GLY A 96 -16.77 3.05 19.94
CA GLY A 96 -15.89 3.74 20.90
C GLY A 96 -15.13 4.93 20.31
N LEU A 97 -15.14 5.12 18.99
CA LEU A 97 -14.30 6.12 18.33
C LEU A 97 -15.04 7.45 18.15
N SER A 98 -14.31 8.55 18.25
CA SER A 98 -14.79 9.89 17.91
C SER A 98 -13.81 10.63 16.99
N PRO A 99 -14.29 11.48 16.06
CA PRO A 99 -13.43 12.40 15.34
C PRO A 99 -12.58 13.27 16.28
N GLY A 100 -11.32 13.48 15.92
CA GLY A 100 -10.32 14.21 16.73
C GLY A 100 -9.49 13.33 17.66
N GLU A 101 -9.95 12.12 17.98
CA GLU A 101 -9.21 11.15 18.78
C GLU A 101 -8.06 10.50 18.00
N ILE A 102 -7.17 9.85 18.73
CA ILE A 102 -6.06 9.05 18.18
C ILE A 102 -6.39 7.57 18.37
N LEU A 103 -6.32 6.81 17.29
CA LEU A 103 -6.38 5.35 17.28
C LEU A 103 -4.98 4.77 17.07
N ALA A 104 -4.52 3.93 17.99
CA ALA A 104 -3.31 3.14 17.79
C ALA A 104 -3.57 2.02 16.78
N LEU A 105 -2.77 1.95 15.73
CA LEU A 105 -2.81 0.84 14.77
C LEU A 105 -1.69 -0.14 15.10
N ARG A 106 -2.05 -1.40 15.36
CA ARG A 106 -1.13 -2.45 15.81
C ARG A 106 -1.04 -3.58 14.81
N ASP A 107 0.08 -4.30 14.85
CA ASP A 107 0.17 -5.62 14.23
C ASP A 107 -0.55 -6.69 15.10
N PRO A 108 -0.75 -7.92 14.58
CA PRO A 108 -1.36 -9.02 15.33
C PRO A 108 -0.59 -9.44 16.59
N GLU A 109 0.69 -9.10 16.68
CA GLU A 109 1.54 -9.30 17.86
C GLU A 109 1.36 -8.19 18.92
N GLY A 110 0.52 -7.18 18.63
CA GLY A 110 0.17 -6.08 19.53
C GLY A 110 1.15 -4.91 19.49
N VAL A 111 2.12 -4.92 18.57
CA VAL A 111 3.11 -3.86 18.42
C VAL A 111 2.48 -2.66 17.71
N ALA A 112 2.59 -1.47 18.29
CA ALA A 112 2.10 -0.24 17.67
C ALA A 112 2.95 0.13 16.45
N LEU A 113 2.30 0.27 15.29
CA LEU A 113 2.92 0.61 14.01
C LEU A 113 2.70 2.08 13.65
N ALA A 114 1.51 2.61 13.92
CA ALA A 114 1.15 3.98 13.59
C ALA A 114 0.09 4.54 14.54
N ALA A 115 0.00 5.86 14.59
CA ALA A 115 -1.11 6.59 15.19
C ALA A 115 -1.98 7.18 14.09
N LEU A 116 -3.28 6.87 14.09
CA LEU A 116 -4.27 7.47 13.21
C LEU A 116 -5.01 8.58 13.96
N ARG A 117 -4.88 9.83 13.51
CA ARG A 117 -5.77 10.91 13.94
C ARG A 117 -7.05 10.83 13.15
N ILE A 118 -8.14 10.45 13.82
CA ILE A 118 -9.43 10.23 13.20
C ILE A 118 -10.01 11.57 12.77
N THR A 119 -10.40 11.69 11.49
CA THR A 119 -11.15 12.83 11.00
C THR A 119 -12.63 12.51 10.86
N GLU A 120 -12.97 11.26 10.61
CA GLU A 120 -14.33 10.82 10.35
C GLU A 120 -14.48 9.31 10.46
N ILE A 121 -15.71 8.89 10.78
CA ILE A 121 -16.12 7.49 10.92
C ILE A 121 -17.46 7.36 10.19
N TRP A 122 -17.58 6.44 9.24
CA TRP A 122 -18.72 6.37 8.34
C TRP A 122 -18.95 4.96 7.82
N ARG A 123 -20.10 4.72 7.18
CA ARG A 123 -20.44 3.42 6.58
C ARG A 123 -20.48 3.54 5.05
N PRO A 124 -19.69 2.77 4.30
CA PRO A 124 -19.79 2.70 2.85
C PRO A 124 -21.01 1.88 2.38
N ASP A 125 -21.40 2.11 1.13
CA ASP A 125 -22.18 1.14 0.35
C ASP A 125 -21.20 0.24 -0.44
N LEU A 126 -20.86 -0.90 0.15
CA LEU A 126 -19.89 -1.83 -0.43
C LEU A 126 -20.35 -2.45 -1.76
N LYS A 127 -21.67 -2.48 -2.03
CA LYS A 127 -22.19 -2.95 -3.33
C LYS A 127 -22.00 -1.89 -4.40
N ALA A 128 -22.27 -0.63 -4.06
CA ALA A 128 -22.00 0.48 -4.97
C ALA A 128 -20.50 0.58 -5.30
N GLU A 129 -19.62 0.36 -4.32
CA GLU A 129 -18.18 0.27 -4.57
C GLU A 129 -17.83 -0.91 -5.48
N ALA A 130 -18.41 -2.09 -5.24
CA ALA A 130 -18.16 -3.28 -6.07
C ALA A 130 -18.47 -3.01 -7.55
N GLU A 131 -19.63 -2.43 -7.84
CA GLU A 131 -20.03 -2.06 -9.20
C GLU A 131 -19.13 -0.98 -9.80
N ALA A 132 -18.83 0.07 -9.05
CA ALA A 132 -18.10 1.22 -9.55
C ALA A 132 -16.61 0.93 -9.79
N VAL A 133 -15.97 0.17 -8.89
CA VAL A 133 -14.53 -0.10 -8.90
C VAL A 133 -14.18 -1.39 -9.65
N PHE A 134 -14.98 -2.45 -9.49
CA PHE A 134 -14.71 -3.75 -10.09
C PHE A 134 -15.60 -4.07 -11.30
N GLY A 135 -16.64 -3.27 -11.55
CA GLY A 135 -17.51 -3.42 -12.72
C GLY A 135 -18.46 -4.64 -12.65
N THR A 136 -18.58 -5.29 -11.50
CA THR A 136 -19.42 -6.48 -11.32
C THR A 136 -19.78 -6.67 -9.84
N LEU A 137 -20.75 -7.54 -9.57
CA LEU A 137 -21.12 -8.04 -8.23
C LEU A 137 -20.82 -9.54 -8.06
N ASP A 138 -20.13 -10.14 -9.03
CA ASP A 138 -19.80 -11.55 -8.99
C ASP A 138 -18.82 -11.85 -7.86
N ILE A 139 -19.29 -12.57 -6.84
CA ILE A 139 -18.49 -13.04 -5.71
C ILE A 139 -17.37 -14.02 -6.14
N GLY A 140 -17.41 -14.55 -7.36
CA GLY A 140 -16.28 -15.26 -7.96
C GLY A 140 -15.06 -14.38 -8.22
N HIS A 141 -15.23 -13.05 -8.28
CA HIS A 141 -14.12 -12.10 -8.36
C HIS A 141 -13.46 -11.94 -6.98
N PRO A 142 -12.15 -12.26 -6.82
CA PRO A 142 -11.51 -12.25 -5.50
C PRO A 142 -11.54 -10.91 -4.77
N GLY A 143 -11.49 -9.80 -5.51
CA GLY A 143 -11.60 -8.46 -4.93
C GLY A 143 -13.00 -8.17 -4.37
N ILE A 144 -14.04 -8.72 -4.99
CA ILE A 144 -15.44 -8.54 -4.55
C ILE A 144 -15.74 -9.47 -3.39
N ASP A 145 -15.29 -10.74 -3.45
CA ASP A 145 -15.43 -11.64 -2.31
C ASP A 145 -14.80 -11.03 -1.06
N HIS A 146 -13.60 -10.45 -1.18
CA HIS A 146 -13.01 -9.74 -0.06
C HIS A 146 -13.87 -8.56 0.39
N LEU A 147 -14.24 -7.67 -0.53
CA LEU A 147 -14.99 -6.45 -0.23
C LEU A 147 -16.32 -6.74 0.45
N LEU A 148 -17.07 -7.76 0.00
CA LEU A 148 -18.41 -8.04 0.50
C LEU A 148 -18.42 -9.03 1.68
N SER A 149 -17.44 -9.92 1.78
CA SER A 149 -17.43 -11.00 2.77
C SER A 149 -16.43 -10.79 3.92
N ARG A 150 -15.43 -9.92 3.77
CA ARG A 150 -14.32 -9.76 4.74
C ARG A 150 -14.15 -8.34 5.26
N THR A 151 -14.57 -7.32 4.53
CA THR A 151 -14.50 -5.93 4.96
C THR A 151 -15.52 -5.66 6.07
N HIS A 152 -15.07 -5.00 7.12
CA HIS A 152 -15.91 -4.58 8.24
C HIS A 152 -16.83 -3.39 7.88
N PRO A 153 -17.96 -3.21 8.58
CA PRO A 153 -19.03 -2.29 8.16
C PRO A 153 -18.69 -0.80 8.31
N TRP A 154 -17.73 -0.43 9.14
CA TRP A 154 -17.35 0.97 9.35
C TRP A 154 -16.02 1.27 8.70
N HIS A 155 -15.88 2.46 8.14
CA HIS A 155 -14.63 3.02 7.65
C HIS A 155 -14.20 4.19 8.53
N VAL A 156 -12.90 4.25 8.82
CA VAL A 156 -12.28 5.29 9.63
C VAL A 156 -11.28 6.04 8.77
N GLY A 157 -11.62 7.29 8.44
CA GLY A 157 -10.74 8.20 7.71
C GLY A 157 -9.86 9.00 8.66
N GLY A 158 -8.64 9.31 8.24
CA GLY A 158 -7.74 10.11 9.06
C GLY A 158 -6.31 10.19 8.54
N THR A 159 -5.48 10.99 9.21
CA THR A 159 -4.06 11.16 8.89
C THR A 159 -3.18 10.30 9.79
N LEU A 160 -2.11 9.73 9.23
CA LEU A 160 -1.20 8.85 9.94
C LEU A 160 0.08 9.55 10.39
N GLU A 161 0.58 9.15 11.56
CA GLU A 161 1.97 9.31 11.99
C GLU A 161 2.57 7.90 12.19
N GLY A 162 3.55 7.53 11.37
CA GLY A 162 4.18 6.20 11.38
C GLY A 162 5.28 6.06 12.42
N LEU A 163 5.19 5.05 13.28
CA LEU A 163 6.18 4.74 14.32
C LEU A 163 7.22 3.75 13.80
N GLN A 164 6.76 2.72 13.10
CA GLN A 164 7.57 1.72 12.42
C GLN A 164 6.77 1.05 11.30
N VAL A 165 7.46 0.49 10.33
CA VAL A 165 6.85 -0.36 9.29
C VAL A 165 6.58 -1.77 9.84
N PRO A 166 5.60 -2.51 9.31
CA PRO A 166 5.43 -3.92 9.62
C PRO A 166 6.74 -4.71 9.47
N VAL A 167 7.04 -5.59 10.43
CA VAL A 167 8.26 -6.40 10.40
C VAL A 167 8.08 -7.56 9.45
N HIS A 168 9.00 -7.70 8.49
CA HIS A 168 9.07 -8.85 7.59
C HIS A 168 10.32 -9.67 7.90
N HIS A 169 10.14 -10.96 8.21
CA HIS A 169 11.25 -11.88 8.47
C HIS A 169 11.82 -12.53 7.21
N ASP A 170 11.11 -12.38 6.08
CA ASP A 170 11.49 -12.89 4.78
C ASP A 170 12.06 -11.78 3.89
N TYR A 171 13.16 -12.10 3.20
CA TYR A 171 13.69 -11.29 2.09
C TYR A 171 13.90 -9.79 2.40
N GLY A 172 14.28 -9.43 3.63
CA GLY A 172 14.44 -8.04 4.06
C GLY A 172 15.34 -7.20 3.13
N GLU A 173 16.42 -7.80 2.60
CA GLU A 173 17.33 -7.14 1.65
C GLU A 173 16.72 -6.87 0.26
N LEU A 174 15.58 -7.52 -0.07
CA LEU A 174 14.88 -7.33 -1.34
C LEU A 174 13.69 -6.39 -1.21
N ARG A 175 13.23 -6.10 0.01
CA ARG A 175 12.11 -5.19 0.29
C ARG A 175 12.65 -3.76 0.41
N HIS A 176 12.36 -2.94 -0.60
CA HIS A 176 12.82 -1.55 -0.65
C HIS A 176 11.63 -0.60 -0.57
N THR A 177 11.75 0.45 0.25
CA THR A 177 10.82 1.58 0.22
C THR A 177 10.98 2.39 -1.06
N PRO A 178 10.00 3.21 -1.46
CA PRO A 178 10.16 4.13 -2.59
C PRO A 178 11.37 5.06 -2.47
N GLY A 179 11.68 5.52 -1.25
CA GLY A 179 12.87 6.33 -0.98
C GLY A 179 14.17 5.56 -1.24
N GLN A 180 14.25 4.31 -0.77
CA GLN A 180 15.41 3.44 -0.99
C GLN A 180 15.59 3.08 -2.47
N LEU A 181 14.52 2.72 -3.20
CA LEU A 181 14.61 2.45 -4.63
C LEU A 181 15.06 3.67 -5.43
N ARG A 182 14.55 4.86 -5.10
CA ARG A 182 14.99 6.10 -5.76
C ARG A 182 16.47 6.39 -5.52
N ALA A 183 16.94 6.23 -4.27
CA ALA A 183 18.36 6.36 -3.95
C ALA A 183 19.23 5.33 -4.69
N GLU A 184 18.73 4.10 -4.83
CA GLU A 184 19.42 3.03 -5.57
C GLU A 184 19.51 3.34 -7.07
N PHE A 185 18.45 3.89 -7.68
CA PHE A 185 18.49 4.34 -9.06
C PHE A 185 19.50 5.48 -9.26
N GLU A 186 19.52 6.46 -8.36
CA GLU A 186 20.53 7.53 -8.40
C GLU A 186 21.95 6.98 -8.28
N ARG A 187 22.19 6.07 -7.33
CA ARG A 187 23.49 5.41 -7.12
C ARG A 187 23.97 4.65 -8.35
N ARG A 188 23.05 4.02 -9.10
CA ARG A 188 23.33 3.32 -10.36
C ARG A 188 23.34 4.23 -11.59
N ALA A 189 23.10 5.54 -11.42
CA ALA A 189 22.86 6.49 -12.51
C ALA A 189 21.74 6.06 -13.47
N TRP A 190 20.71 5.37 -12.96
CA TRP A 190 19.52 5.01 -13.72
C TRP A 190 18.59 6.22 -13.81
N HIS A 191 18.30 6.66 -15.03
CA HIS A 191 17.43 7.82 -15.28
C HIS A 191 16.12 7.43 -16.00
N ARG A 192 16.11 6.27 -16.66
CA ARG A 192 14.94 5.69 -17.32
C ARG A 192 14.80 4.27 -16.81
N VAL A 193 13.68 3.97 -16.17
CA VAL A 193 13.44 2.66 -15.55
C VAL A 193 12.09 2.14 -16.02
N VAL A 194 12.09 0.93 -16.56
CA VAL A 194 10.88 0.16 -16.85
C VAL A 194 10.61 -0.73 -15.64
N ALA A 195 9.43 -0.63 -15.03
CA ALA A 195 9.02 -1.52 -13.95
C ALA A 195 8.15 -2.65 -14.50
N PHE A 196 8.47 -3.89 -14.11
CA PHE A 196 7.68 -5.07 -14.46
C PHE A 196 7.01 -5.64 -13.21
N GLN A 197 5.69 -5.46 -13.14
CA GLN A 197 4.83 -5.99 -12.09
C GLN A 197 4.48 -7.45 -12.37
N THR A 198 4.62 -8.32 -11.37
CA THR A 198 4.16 -9.71 -11.46
C THR A 198 3.75 -10.28 -10.11
N ARG A 199 2.81 -11.22 -10.12
CA ARG A 199 2.50 -12.10 -8.99
C ARG A 199 2.75 -13.58 -9.29
N ASN A 200 3.35 -13.87 -10.45
CA ASN A 200 3.60 -15.22 -10.97
C ASN A 200 5.10 -15.42 -11.25
N PRO A 201 5.60 -16.67 -11.28
CA PRO A 201 6.94 -16.97 -11.77
C PRO A 201 7.20 -16.41 -13.17
N MET A 202 8.43 -15.98 -13.44
CA MET A 202 8.82 -15.48 -14.75
C MET A 202 9.37 -16.62 -15.62
N HIS A 203 8.70 -16.86 -16.75
CA HIS A 203 9.20 -17.70 -17.85
C HIS A 203 9.93 -16.89 -18.94
N ARG A 204 10.48 -17.60 -19.94
CA ARG A 204 11.20 -17.03 -21.11
C ARG A 204 10.45 -15.87 -21.77
N ALA A 205 9.14 -16.00 -21.97
CA ALA A 205 8.34 -14.93 -22.59
C ALA A 205 8.40 -13.61 -21.81
N HIS A 206 8.37 -13.66 -20.47
CA HIS A 206 8.47 -12.47 -19.64
C HIS A 206 9.88 -11.85 -19.70
N LEU A 207 10.92 -12.68 -19.74
CA LEU A 207 12.30 -12.21 -19.92
C LEU A 207 12.45 -11.45 -21.24
N GLU A 208 12.01 -12.04 -22.36
CA GLU A 208 12.12 -11.40 -23.67
C GLU A 208 11.29 -10.10 -23.75
N LEU A 209 10.09 -10.09 -23.13
CA LEU A 209 9.23 -8.90 -23.03
C LEU A 209 9.93 -7.76 -22.28
N THR A 210 10.47 -8.03 -21.10
CA THR A 210 11.08 -7.00 -20.24
C THR A 210 12.39 -6.49 -20.82
N VAL A 211 13.22 -7.37 -21.41
CA VAL A 211 14.43 -6.98 -22.14
C VAL A 211 14.09 -6.09 -23.33
N ARG A 212 13.05 -6.42 -24.10
CA ARG A 212 12.62 -5.59 -25.24
C ARG A 212 12.16 -4.21 -24.77
N ALA A 213 11.31 -4.15 -23.75
CA ALA A 213 10.83 -2.88 -23.21
C ALA A 213 11.96 -1.97 -22.69
N ALA A 214 12.92 -2.56 -21.96
CA ALA A 214 14.09 -1.82 -21.48
C ALA A 214 14.96 -1.28 -22.64
N LYS A 215 15.15 -2.09 -23.70
CA LYS A 215 15.89 -1.68 -24.91
C LYS A 215 15.19 -0.57 -25.69
N GLU A 216 13.88 -0.68 -25.91
CA GLU A 216 13.08 0.33 -26.63
C GLU A 216 13.08 1.68 -25.93
N VAL A 217 13.04 1.66 -24.59
CA VAL A 217 13.15 2.87 -23.76
C VAL A 217 14.62 3.29 -23.58
N GLY A 218 15.61 2.49 -23.97
CA GLY A 218 17.02 2.79 -23.69
C GLY A 218 17.27 3.03 -22.20
N GLY A 219 16.67 2.18 -21.36
CA GLY A 219 16.65 2.31 -19.90
C GLY A 219 16.95 1.01 -19.19
N SER A 220 16.83 1.04 -17.87
CA SER A 220 17.06 -0.09 -16.99
C SER A 220 15.74 -0.76 -16.60
N LEU A 221 15.81 -2.01 -16.12
CA LEU A 221 14.66 -2.79 -15.71
C LEU A 221 14.61 -2.92 -14.19
N LEU A 222 13.46 -2.63 -13.61
CA LEU A 222 13.07 -3.02 -12.25
C LEU A 222 12.08 -4.20 -12.35
N VAL A 223 12.49 -5.39 -11.93
CA VAL A 223 11.55 -6.49 -11.71
C VAL A 223 10.92 -6.30 -10.33
N HIS A 224 9.63 -5.99 -10.29
CA HIS A 224 8.93 -5.55 -9.08
C HIS A 224 7.76 -6.49 -8.77
N PRO A 225 8.04 -7.69 -8.23
CA PRO A 225 6.99 -8.65 -7.91
C PRO A 225 6.23 -8.27 -6.65
N VAL A 226 4.93 -8.59 -6.58
CA VAL A 226 4.16 -8.47 -5.33
C VAL A 226 4.53 -9.62 -4.38
N VAL A 227 4.99 -9.24 -3.19
CA VAL A 227 5.23 -10.13 -2.04
C VAL A 227 4.40 -9.62 -0.87
N GLY A 228 3.10 -9.91 -0.96
CA GLY A 228 2.05 -9.55 -0.01
C GLY A 228 0.83 -10.42 -0.29
N MET A 229 -0.37 -9.85 -0.23
CA MET A 229 -1.57 -10.58 -0.64
C MET A 229 -1.67 -10.72 -2.17
N THR A 230 -1.76 -11.96 -2.66
CA THR A 230 -1.97 -12.28 -4.08
C THR A 230 -3.30 -13.00 -4.29
N LYS A 231 -3.62 -13.40 -5.53
CA LYS A 231 -4.87 -14.09 -5.80
C LYS A 231 -4.87 -15.47 -5.12
N PRO A 232 -5.99 -15.92 -4.52
CA PRO A 232 -6.12 -17.29 -4.04
C PRO A 232 -5.75 -18.31 -5.13
N GLY A 233 -4.88 -19.25 -4.79
CA GLY A 233 -4.36 -20.28 -5.71
C GLY A 233 -3.09 -19.90 -6.47
N ASP A 234 -2.58 -18.66 -6.32
CA ASP A 234 -1.25 -18.31 -6.85
C ASP A 234 -0.13 -19.09 -6.13
N VAL A 235 1.00 -19.27 -6.82
CA VAL A 235 2.20 -19.93 -6.25
C VAL A 235 2.71 -19.14 -5.05
N ASP A 236 3.16 -19.85 -4.01
CA ASP A 236 3.68 -19.25 -2.79
C ASP A 236 4.83 -18.28 -3.06
N HIS A 237 4.93 -17.23 -2.23
CA HIS A 237 5.88 -16.15 -2.49
C HIS A 237 7.34 -16.61 -2.35
N TYR A 238 7.66 -17.58 -1.49
CA TYR A 238 9.03 -18.09 -1.38
C TYR A 238 9.48 -18.76 -2.68
N THR A 239 8.63 -19.57 -3.28
CA THR A 239 8.89 -20.20 -4.58
C THR A 239 9.03 -19.15 -5.67
N ARG A 240 8.12 -18.16 -5.71
CA ARG A 240 8.21 -17.08 -6.71
C ARG A 240 9.49 -16.28 -6.58
N VAL A 241 9.89 -15.88 -5.37
CA VAL A 241 11.14 -15.14 -5.14
C VAL A 241 12.36 -15.96 -5.57
N ARG A 242 12.41 -17.27 -5.25
CA ARG A 242 13.46 -18.17 -5.77
C ARG A 242 13.48 -18.22 -7.30
N CYS A 243 12.32 -18.26 -7.96
CA CYS A 243 12.25 -18.20 -9.42
C CYS A 243 12.79 -16.88 -9.97
N TYR A 244 12.48 -15.75 -9.34
CA TYR A 244 13.00 -14.45 -9.76
C TYR A 244 14.52 -14.38 -9.60
N GLN A 245 15.06 -14.84 -8.47
CA GLN A 245 16.51 -14.92 -8.26
C GLN A 245 17.19 -15.83 -9.30
N ALA A 246 16.57 -16.97 -9.62
CA ALA A 246 17.10 -17.92 -10.61
C ALA A 246 17.12 -17.37 -12.05
N ILE A 247 16.19 -16.48 -12.41
CA ILE A 247 16.18 -15.88 -13.76
C ILE A 247 17.07 -14.63 -13.88
N MET A 248 17.45 -13.97 -12.77
CA MET A 248 18.29 -12.76 -12.82
C MET A 248 19.59 -12.91 -13.64
N PRO A 249 20.35 -14.03 -13.57
CA PRO A 249 21.55 -14.22 -14.40
C PRO A 249 21.28 -14.22 -15.91
N SER A 250 20.04 -14.45 -16.35
CA SER A 250 19.66 -14.44 -17.77
C SER A 250 19.50 -13.04 -18.36
N TYR A 251 19.60 -11.98 -17.54
CA TYR A 251 19.62 -10.59 -18.00
C TYR A 251 21.03 -10.05 -18.28
N ALA A 252 22.07 -10.82 -17.93
CA ALA A 252 23.46 -10.45 -18.12
C ALA A 252 23.89 -10.50 -19.59
#